data_AF-A0A2T7DAK0-F1
#
_entry.id   AF-A0A2T7DAK0-F1
#
_cell.length_a   1.000
_cell.length_b   1.000
_cell.length_c   1.000
_cell.angle_alpha   90.00
_cell.angle_beta   90.00
_cell.angle_gamma   90.00
#
_symmetry.space_group_name_H-M   'P 1'
#
loop_
_entity.id
_entity.type
_entity.pdbx_description
1 polymer ?
#
loop_
_entity_poly.entity_id
_entity_poly.type
_entity_poly.pdbx_seq_one_letter_code
_entity_poly.pdbx_strand_id
1 'polypeptide(L)'
;MINNLRELEELHQRFHQLRMEEYSKFKNSADTNAPTAGIYPLDFHHWCHSPFIGWAMNDEIFNVAGLSDYQRIIPITSHNSDYKNWDQYRLILSDYETDEDYAKYCDELSKKIKWIEEYLDDMEFSKLKDRGFKQAMKIAAEFSHLPYSLAVRGYEEHVLYVRPYANWKDLDNIYIQIWKQVTKQKMSFTQALEEIHTTNMFPSRSLLINLQIQGATCFLSEQFAMCMEHIPKNVEVDDEVLQHISYVIHKLVKVKTYVHNVRKKLKIGQRLQMTPNRKGTLHGPIEDQVQFSMGVLGRPAVL
;
A
#
# COMPACT_ATOMS: atom_id res chain seq x y z
N MET A 1 -0.66 25.74 -12.83
CA MET A 1 -2.11 25.98 -12.74
C MET A 1 -2.72 25.65 -14.09
N ILE A 2 -3.77 24.83 -14.14
CA ILE A 2 -4.64 24.76 -15.31
C ILE A 2 -5.25 26.16 -15.48
N ASN A 3 -4.97 26.85 -16.59
CA ASN A 3 -5.38 28.24 -16.79
C ASN A 3 -6.78 28.38 -17.42
N ASN A 4 -7.52 27.26 -17.55
CA ASN A 4 -8.78 27.21 -18.29
C ASN A 4 -9.88 26.52 -17.46
N LEU A 5 -10.87 27.30 -17.04
CA LEU A 5 -12.05 26.83 -16.27
C LEU A 5 -12.78 25.67 -16.97
N ARG A 6 -12.81 25.67 -18.30
CA ARG A 6 -13.46 24.63 -19.09
C ARG A 6 -12.76 23.27 -18.99
N GLU A 7 -11.42 23.25 -19.03
CA GLU A 7 -10.64 22.01 -18.88
C GLU A 7 -10.83 21.40 -17.49
N LEU A 8 -11.00 22.25 -16.48
CA LEU A 8 -11.27 21.83 -15.12
C LEU A 8 -12.66 21.16 -14.99
N GLU A 9 -13.69 21.77 -15.58
CA GLU A 9 -15.04 21.22 -15.62
C GLU A 9 -15.10 19.87 -16.35
N GLU A 10 -14.43 19.76 -17.50
CA GLU A 10 -14.33 18.51 -18.27
C GLU A 10 -13.64 17.39 -17.47
N LEU A 11 -12.59 17.73 -16.71
CA LEU A 11 -11.90 16.79 -15.82
C LEU A 11 -12.81 16.33 -14.67
N HIS A 12 -13.54 17.25 -14.04
CA HIS A 12 -14.50 16.91 -12.99
C HIS A 12 -15.61 15.98 -13.48
N GLN A 13 -16.18 16.26 -14.66
CA GLN A 13 -17.21 15.41 -15.27
C GLN A 13 -16.69 14.00 -15.57
N ARG A 14 -15.48 13.90 -16.12
CA ARG A 14 -14.84 12.60 -16.41
C ARG A 14 -14.68 11.75 -15.15
N PHE A 15 -14.17 12.33 -14.06
CA PHE A 15 -14.01 11.58 -12.81
C PHE A 15 -15.32 11.30 -12.09
N HIS A 16 -16.32 12.16 -12.25
CA HIS A 16 -17.68 11.84 -11.81
C HIS A 16 -18.22 10.62 -12.54
N GLN A 17 -18.09 10.56 -13.87
CA GLN A 17 -18.51 9.42 -14.68
C GLN A 17 -17.81 8.12 -14.25
N LEU A 18 -16.49 8.14 -14.07
CA LEU A 18 -15.73 6.97 -13.60
C LEU A 18 -16.25 6.44 -12.25
N ARG A 19 -16.58 7.33 -11.31
CA ARG A 19 -17.17 6.94 -10.02
C ARG A 19 -18.55 6.30 -10.17
N MET A 20 -19.39 6.83 -11.06
CA MET A 20 -20.73 6.30 -11.29
C MET A 20 -20.70 4.93 -12.00
N GLU A 21 -19.77 4.73 -12.93
CA GLU A 21 -19.52 3.43 -13.58
C GLU A 21 -19.03 2.40 -12.56
N GLU A 22 -18.11 2.79 -11.69
CA GLU A 22 -17.61 1.98 -10.58
C GLU A 22 -18.74 1.58 -9.61
N TYR A 23 -19.55 2.54 -9.17
CA TYR A 23 -20.70 2.28 -8.30
C TYR A 23 -21.71 1.31 -8.94
N SER A 24 -22.01 1.49 -10.23
CA SER A 24 -22.95 0.64 -10.96
C SER A 24 -22.48 -0.81 -11.03
N LYS A 25 -21.17 -1.03 -11.21
CA LYS A 25 -20.56 -2.37 -11.16
C LYS A 25 -20.67 -3.00 -9.78
N PHE A 26 -20.49 -2.21 -8.71
CA PHE A 26 -20.61 -2.69 -7.33
C PHE A 26 -22.06 -3.07 -6.97
N LYS A 27 -23.03 -2.21 -7.31
CA LYS A 27 -24.47 -2.46 -7.07
C LYS A 27 -24.98 -3.75 -7.72
N ASN A 28 -24.41 -4.14 -8.86
CA ASN A 28 -24.79 -5.35 -9.59
C ASN A 28 -24.05 -6.61 -9.09
N SER A 29 -23.02 -6.46 -8.25
CA SER A 29 -22.44 -7.58 -7.49
C SER A 29 -23.28 -7.77 -6.22
N ALA A 30 -23.69 -9.00 -5.92
CA ALA A 30 -24.70 -9.33 -4.89
C ALA A 30 -24.28 -9.06 -3.42
N ASP A 31 -23.41 -8.09 -3.17
CA ASP A 31 -22.91 -7.73 -1.85
C ASP A 31 -23.88 -6.76 -1.18
N THR A 32 -24.68 -7.25 -0.23
CA THR A 32 -25.79 -6.54 0.43
C THR A 32 -25.34 -5.37 1.33
N ASN A 33 -24.04 -5.11 1.41
CA ASN A 33 -23.44 -3.99 2.14
C ASN A 33 -23.07 -2.80 1.22
N ALA A 34 -23.58 -2.74 0.00
CA ALA A 34 -23.41 -1.58 -0.87
C ALA A 34 -23.85 -0.30 -0.13
N PRO A 35 -22.95 0.69 0.06
CA PRO A 35 -23.35 1.97 0.61
C PRO A 35 -24.45 2.53 -0.29
N THR A 36 -25.57 2.90 0.31
CA THR A 36 -26.69 3.53 -0.40
C THR A 36 -26.14 4.73 -1.17
N ALA A 37 -26.57 4.91 -2.43
CA ALA A 37 -26.38 6.16 -3.18
C ALA A 37 -27.17 7.28 -2.50
N GLY A 38 -26.81 7.64 -1.28
CA GLY A 38 -27.10 8.95 -0.75
C GLY A 38 -26.39 9.97 -1.64
N ILE A 39 -27.03 11.11 -1.83
CA ILE A 39 -26.38 12.32 -2.31
C ILE A 39 -25.28 12.62 -1.30
N TYR A 40 -24.09 12.03 -1.49
CA TYR A 40 -22.91 12.44 -0.77
C TYR A 40 -22.74 13.91 -1.16
N PRO A 41 -22.75 14.84 -0.18
CA PRO A 41 -22.49 16.23 -0.47
C PRO A 41 -21.23 16.30 -1.33
N LEU A 42 -21.26 17.12 -2.37
CA LEU A 42 -20.07 17.64 -3.02
C LEU A 42 -19.32 18.54 -2.02
N ASP A 43 -19.03 18.05 -0.81
CA ASP A 43 -18.21 18.76 0.14
C ASP A 43 -16.77 18.64 -0.37
N PHE A 44 -16.41 19.63 -1.19
CA PHE A 44 -15.09 19.94 -1.70
C PHE A 44 -14.17 20.39 -0.56
N HIS A 45 -14.00 19.58 0.47
CA HIS A 45 -12.98 19.80 1.49
C HIS A 45 -11.82 18.87 1.22
N HIS A 46 -10.92 19.34 0.35
CA HIS A 46 -9.56 18.87 0.07
C HIS A 46 -9.41 17.48 -0.61
N TRP A 47 -10.41 16.59 -0.51
CA TRP A 47 -10.34 15.24 -1.06
C TRP A 47 -11.64 14.78 -1.73
N CYS A 48 -11.58 14.47 -3.02
CA CYS A 48 -12.65 13.77 -3.73
C CYS A 48 -12.53 12.26 -3.46
N HIS A 49 -13.23 11.76 -2.44
CA HIS A 49 -13.25 10.33 -2.10
C HIS A 49 -14.17 9.52 -3.04
N SER A 50 -13.71 8.35 -3.48
CA SER A 50 -14.60 7.28 -3.95
C SER A 50 -14.91 6.37 -2.74
N PRO A 51 -16.09 6.48 -2.10
CA PRO A 51 -16.44 5.66 -0.94
C PRO A 51 -16.61 4.18 -1.29
N PHE A 52 -16.62 3.85 -2.59
CA PHE A 52 -16.87 2.51 -3.09
C PHE A 52 -15.60 1.73 -3.39
N ILE A 53 -14.55 2.36 -3.95
CA ILE A 53 -13.46 1.58 -4.58
C ILE A 53 -12.02 2.03 -4.29
N GLY A 54 -11.81 2.67 -3.13
CA GLY A 54 -10.50 2.68 -2.45
C GLY A 54 -9.44 3.60 -3.07
N TRP A 55 -9.86 4.69 -3.71
CA TRP A 55 -9.02 5.76 -4.25
C TRP A 55 -9.68 7.13 -4.12
N ALA A 56 -8.87 8.18 -4.09
CA ALA A 56 -9.29 9.57 -3.99
C ALA A 56 -8.44 10.46 -4.91
N MET A 57 -8.83 11.72 -4.99
CA MET A 57 -8.04 12.81 -5.54
C MET A 57 -7.88 13.90 -4.51
N ASN A 58 -6.70 14.50 -4.46
CA ASN A 58 -6.44 15.69 -3.66
C ASN A 58 -6.67 16.93 -4.55
N ASP A 59 -7.48 17.88 -4.07
CA ASP A 59 -7.79 19.13 -4.78
C ASP A 59 -6.53 19.95 -5.12
N GLU A 60 -5.47 19.85 -4.31
CA GLU A 60 -4.19 20.51 -4.55
C GLU A 60 -3.46 19.94 -5.79
N ILE A 61 -3.58 18.63 -6.02
CA ILE A 61 -2.94 17.92 -7.13
C ILE A 61 -3.84 17.94 -8.37
N PHE A 62 -5.16 17.97 -8.15
CA PHE A 62 -6.18 17.97 -9.20
C PHE A 62 -5.94 19.08 -10.24
N ASN A 63 -5.58 20.28 -9.76
CA ASN A 63 -5.39 21.49 -10.56
C ASN A 63 -3.99 21.65 -11.19
N VAL A 64 -3.10 20.67 -11.00
CA VAL A 64 -1.75 20.71 -11.55
C VAL A 64 -1.80 20.34 -13.04
N ALA A 65 -1.42 21.31 -13.87
CA ALA A 65 -1.31 21.14 -15.31
C ALA A 65 -0.18 20.15 -15.65
N GLY A 66 -0.38 19.34 -16.69
CA GLY A 66 0.64 18.40 -17.19
C GLY A 66 0.65 17.02 -16.53
N LEU A 67 -0.11 16.79 -15.45
CA LEU A 67 -0.33 15.43 -14.96
C LEU A 67 -1.32 14.69 -15.89
N SER A 68 -1.19 13.36 -15.97
CA SER A 68 -2.18 12.47 -16.56
C SER A 68 -3.27 12.09 -15.57
N ASP A 69 -4.40 11.54 -16.05
CA ASP A 69 -5.49 11.07 -15.20
C ASP A 69 -5.00 10.01 -14.18
N TYR A 70 -4.09 9.13 -14.59
CA TYR A 70 -3.47 8.12 -13.71
C TYR A 70 -2.63 8.76 -12.58
N GLN A 71 -1.85 9.80 -12.90
CA GLN A 71 -1.00 10.49 -11.91
C GLN A 71 -1.81 11.19 -10.82
N ARG A 72 -3.06 11.56 -11.09
CA ARG A 72 -3.97 12.20 -10.12
C ARG A 72 -4.61 11.23 -9.14
N ILE A 73 -4.52 9.93 -9.39
CA ILE A 73 -5.10 8.90 -8.52
C ILE A 73 -4.22 8.69 -7.29
N ILE A 74 -4.82 8.85 -6.11
CA ILE A 74 -4.22 8.54 -4.83
C ILE A 74 -5.00 7.37 -4.21
N PRO A 75 -4.37 6.20 -3.98
CA PRO A 75 -5.05 5.10 -3.30
C PRO A 75 -5.50 5.50 -1.89
N ILE A 76 -6.74 5.24 -1.49
CA ILE A 76 -7.18 5.51 -0.10
C ILE A 76 -6.64 4.40 0.80
N THR A 77 -6.19 4.74 2.01
CA THR A 77 -5.86 3.77 3.05
C THR A 77 -7.06 3.61 3.98
N SER A 78 -7.34 2.38 4.44
CA SER A 78 -8.37 2.15 5.48
C SER A 78 -7.95 2.78 6.80
N HIS A 79 -6.65 2.77 7.08
CA HIS A 79 -6.03 3.42 8.23
C HIS A 79 -4.69 4.02 7.79
N ASN A 80 -4.39 5.25 8.21
CA ASN A 80 -3.12 5.92 7.88
C ASN A 80 -1.89 5.15 8.42
N SER A 81 -2.07 4.35 9.47
CA SER A 81 -1.05 3.48 10.06
C SER A 81 -0.70 2.23 9.24
N ASP A 82 -1.50 1.89 8.21
CA ASP A 82 -1.24 0.72 7.37
C ASP A 82 0.05 0.84 6.57
N TYR A 83 0.49 2.07 6.27
CA TYR A 83 1.66 2.37 5.45
C TYR A 83 2.69 3.15 6.24
N LYS A 84 3.98 2.80 6.07
CA LYS A 84 5.07 3.39 6.85
C LYS A 84 5.22 4.89 6.66
N ASN A 85 5.11 5.35 5.42
CA ASN A 85 5.31 6.75 5.06
C ASN A 85 4.17 7.23 4.15
N TRP A 86 2.92 6.98 4.57
CA TRP A 86 1.73 7.32 3.78
C TRP A 86 1.75 8.76 3.24
N ASP A 87 2.10 9.72 4.09
CA ASP A 87 2.14 11.14 3.74
C ASP A 87 3.15 11.46 2.63
N GLN A 88 4.23 10.69 2.51
CA GLN A 88 5.18 10.82 1.42
C GLN A 88 4.69 10.08 0.17
N TYR A 89 4.12 8.89 0.33
CA TYR A 89 3.70 8.04 -0.79
C TYR A 89 2.64 8.72 -1.66
N ARG A 90 1.70 9.44 -1.05
CA ARG A 90 0.66 10.21 -1.77
C ARG A 90 1.20 11.38 -2.60
N LEU A 91 2.43 11.81 -2.35
CA LEU A 91 3.08 12.92 -3.08
C LEU A 91 3.90 12.42 -4.27
N ILE A 92 4.07 11.10 -4.44
CA ILE A 92 4.82 10.54 -5.56
C ILE A 92 3.85 10.30 -6.74
N LEU A 93 3.86 11.22 -7.69
CA LEU A 93 2.94 11.28 -8.83
C LEU A 93 3.51 10.62 -10.09
N SER A 94 3.98 9.38 -9.95
CA SER A 94 4.49 8.56 -11.05
C SER A 94 3.42 8.30 -12.12
N ASP A 95 3.82 8.27 -13.39
CA ASP A 95 3.02 7.75 -14.49
C ASP A 95 2.89 6.22 -14.42
N TYR A 96 2.09 5.65 -15.33
CA TYR A 96 1.75 4.23 -15.30
C TYR A 96 2.98 3.36 -15.57
N GLU A 97 3.77 3.71 -16.57
CA GLU A 97 4.98 2.99 -16.97
C GLU A 97 6.03 2.98 -15.86
N THR A 98 6.23 4.12 -15.19
CA THR A 98 7.12 4.24 -14.03
C THR A 98 6.67 3.35 -12.89
N ASP A 99 5.38 3.38 -12.55
CA ASP A 99 4.81 2.55 -11.48
C ASP A 99 4.89 1.05 -11.82
N GLU A 100 4.69 0.69 -13.08
CA GLU A 100 4.83 -0.69 -13.57
C GLU A 100 6.28 -1.19 -13.47
N ASP A 101 7.24 -0.40 -13.96
CA ASP A 101 8.66 -0.71 -13.87
C ASP A 101 9.14 -0.78 -12.41
N TYR A 102 8.67 0.13 -11.54
CA TYR A 102 8.98 0.08 -10.11
C TYR A 102 8.47 -1.20 -9.44
N ALA A 103 7.24 -1.62 -9.76
CA ALA A 103 6.69 -2.86 -9.20
C ALA A 103 7.50 -4.09 -9.63
N LYS A 104 7.85 -4.20 -10.92
CA LYS A 104 8.68 -5.28 -11.46
C LYS A 104 10.10 -5.26 -10.88
N TYR A 105 10.70 -4.07 -10.75
CA TYR A 105 11.99 -3.88 -10.11
C TYR A 105 11.98 -4.41 -8.68
N CYS A 106 10.98 -4.07 -7.87
CA CYS A 106 10.88 -4.58 -6.50
C CYS A 106 10.75 -6.11 -6.44
N ASP A 107 10.04 -6.73 -7.40
CA ASP A 107 9.96 -8.19 -7.49
C ASP A 107 11.32 -8.81 -7.81
N GLU A 108 12.05 -8.28 -8.78
CA GLU A 108 13.40 -8.78 -9.13
C GLU A 108 14.42 -8.52 -8.02
N LEU A 109 14.35 -7.34 -7.40
CA LEU A 109 15.18 -6.96 -6.26
C LEU A 109 15.04 -7.97 -5.12
N SER A 110 13.80 -8.32 -4.76
CA SER A 110 13.52 -9.26 -3.66
C SER A 110 14.08 -10.66 -3.90
N LYS A 111 14.15 -11.11 -5.16
CA LYS A 111 14.70 -12.40 -5.53
C LYS A 111 16.22 -12.37 -5.57
N LYS A 112 16.80 -11.37 -6.25
CA LYS A 112 18.25 -11.30 -6.53
C LYS A 112 19.08 -10.83 -5.33
N ILE A 113 18.48 -10.09 -4.39
CA ILE A 113 19.17 -9.57 -3.19
C ILE A 113 18.70 -10.27 -1.91
N LYS A 114 17.91 -11.34 -2.02
CA LYS A 114 17.41 -12.12 -0.87
C LYS A 114 18.53 -12.53 0.11
N TRP A 115 19.73 -12.80 -0.40
CA TRP A 115 20.89 -13.16 0.40
C TRP A 115 21.20 -12.16 1.53
N ILE A 116 20.80 -10.89 1.42
CA ILE A 116 21.03 -9.90 2.49
C ILE A 116 20.27 -10.24 3.77
N GLU A 117 19.20 -11.04 3.69
CA GLU A 117 18.44 -11.56 4.83
C GLU A 117 19.30 -12.44 5.75
N GLU A 118 20.30 -13.14 5.21
CA GLU A 118 21.12 -14.11 5.93
C GLU A 118 22.21 -13.47 6.80
N TYR A 119 22.49 -12.17 6.62
CA TYR A 119 23.63 -11.47 7.23
C TYR A 119 23.22 -10.27 8.11
N LEU A 120 21.98 -10.23 8.57
CA LEU A 120 21.44 -9.08 9.32
C LEU A 120 22.03 -8.91 10.72
N ASP A 121 22.59 -9.99 11.30
CA ASP A 121 23.21 -10.01 12.62
C ASP A 121 24.74 -9.73 12.59
N ASP A 122 25.32 -9.49 11.40
CA ASP A 122 26.75 -9.29 11.22
C ASP A 122 27.16 -7.82 11.50
N MET A 123 28.23 -7.62 12.29
CA MET A 123 28.84 -6.29 12.51
C MET A 123 29.32 -5.65 11.19
N GLU A 124 29.52 -6.43 10.12
CA GLU A 124 29.89 -5.93 8.80
C GLU A 124 28.69 -5.56 7.90
N PHE A 125 27.47 -5.46 8.43
CA PHE A 125 26.26 -5.14 7.67
C PHE A 125 26.37 -3.89 6.79
N SER A 126 27.17 -2.89 7.20
CA SER A 126 27.44 -1.68 6.41
C SER A 126 28.10 -1.98 5.06
N LYS A 127 29.08 -2.90 5.01
CA LYS A 127 29.75 -3.31 3.76
C LYS A 127 28.81 -4.12 2.86
N LEU A 128 27.95 -4.94 3.46
CA LEU A 128 26.94 -5.71 2.73
C LEU A 128 25.87 -4.80 2.12
N LYS A 129 25.52 -3.71 2.81
CA LYS A 129 24.62 -2.68 2.29
C LYS A 129 25.16 -2.02 1.02
N ASP A 130 26.46 -1.76 0.92
CA ASP A 130 27.05 -1.18 -0.29
C ASP A 130 27.02 -2.16 -1.46
N ARG A 131 27.29 -3.45 -1.20
CA ARG A 131 27.18 -4.51 -2.21
C ARG A 131 25.74 -4.68 -2.70
N GLY A 132 24.79 -4.77 -1.77
CA GLY A 132 23.36 -4.83 -2.08
C GLY A 132 22.90 -3.63 -2.88
N PHE A 133 23.34 -2.42 -2.52
CA PHE A 133 22.98 -1.20 -3.23
C PHE A 133 23.49 -1.21 -4.68
N LYS A 134 24.76 -1.60 -4.90
CA LYS A 134 25.32 -1.72 -6.25
C LYS A 134 24.58 -2.75 -7.10
N GLN A 135 24.16 -3.88 -6.52
CA GLN A 135 23.34 -4.88 -7.22
C GLN A 135 21.95 -4.32 -7.54
N ALA A 136 21.31 -3.63 -6.59
CA ALA A 136 20.01 -3.01 -6.77
C ALA A 136 20.03 -2.02 -7.94
N MET A 137 21.06 -1.17 -8.02
CA MET A 137 21.21 -0.21 -9.12
C MET A 137 21.45 -0.90 -10.47
N LYS A 138 22.18 -2.03 -10.50
CA LYS A 138 22.33 -2.83 -11.72
C LYS A 138 21.00 -3.42 -12.21
N ILE A 139 20.18 -3.91 -11.28
CA ILE A 139 18.84 -4.42 -11.61
C ILE A 139 17.95 -3.28 -12.09
N ALA A 140 17.99 -2.12 -11.42
CA ALA A 140 17.21 -0.94 -11.80
C ALA A 140 17.53 -0.47 -13.23
N ALA A 141 18.78 -0.59 -13.68
CA ALA A 141 19.19 -0.25 -15.04
C ALA A 141 18.53 -1.11 -16.14
N GLU A 142 17.92 -2.24 -15.79
CA GLU A 142 17.13 -3.07 -16.71
C GLU A 142 15.73 -2.47 -16.99
N PHE A 143 15.31 -1.44 -16.25
CA PHE A 143 13.99 -0.83 -16.33
C PHE A 143 14.07 0.63 -16.84
N SER A 144 13.61 0.87 -18.06
CA SER A 144 13.83 2.15 -18.77
C SER A 144 13.06 3.33 -18.20
N HIS A 145 11.91 3.11 -17.56
CA HIS A 145 11.09 4.18 -16.99
C HIS A 145 11.33 4.40 -15.50
N LEU A 146 12.20 3.60 -14.87
CA LEU A 146 12.45 3.67 -13.43
C LEU A 146 13.41 4.81 -13.07
N PRO A 147 12.95 5.87 -12.37
CA PRO A 147 13.83 6.93 -11.91
C PRO A 147 14.77 6.41 -10.83
N TYR A 148 16.00 6.93 -10.81
CA TYR A 148 17.01 6.61 -9.80
C TYR A 148 16.48 6.78 -8.36
N SER A 149 15.71 7.83 -8.09
CA SER A 149 15.14 8.08 -6.76
C SER A 149 14.19 6.97 -6.29
N LEU A 150 13.40 6.38 -7.20
CA LEU A 150 12.54 5.24 -6.89
C LEU A 150 13.34 3.96 -6.74
N ALA A 151 14.38 3.76 -7.55
CA ALA A 151 15.29 2.63 -7.39
C ALA A 151 15.96 2.62 -6.00
N VAL A 152 16.45 3.78 -5.55
CA VAL A 152 17.02 3.98 -4.21
C VAL A 152 15.98 3.67 -3.14
N ARG A 153 14.77 4.25 -3.23
CA ARG A 153 13.69 3.99 -2.27
C ARG A 153 13.32 2.51 -2.21
N GLY A 154 13.19 1.83 -3.35
CA GLY A 154 12.88 0.41 -3.39
C GLY A 154 13.94 -0.44 -2.69
N TYR A 155 15.22 -0.08 -2.85
CA TYR A 155 16.31 -0.74 -2.12
C TYR A 155 16.28 -0.45 -0.63
N GLU A 156 16.17 0.83 -0.24
CA GLU A 156 16.12 1.23 1.16
C GLU A 156 14.94 0.58 1.88
N GLU A 157 13.75 0.58 1.28
CA GLU A 157 12.59 -0.11 1.83
C GLU A 157 12.77 -1.63 1.83
N HIS A 158 13.43 -2.25 0.85
CA HIS A 158 13.74 -3.67 0.92
C HIS A 158 14.65 -4.00 2.13
N VAL A 159 15.78 -3.29 2.29
CA VAL A 159 16.72 -3.50 3.40
C VAL A 159 16.13 -3.14 4.77
N LEU A 160 15.42 -2.00 4.84
CA LEU A 160 14.75 -1.54 6.07
C LEU A 160 13.59 -2.42 6.50
N TYR A 161 13.12 -3.36 5.67
CA TYR A 161 12.05 -4.31 6.03
C TYR A 161 12.58 -5.72 6.24
N VAL A 162 13.58 -6.13 5.48
CA VAL A 162 14.34 -7.34 5.75
C VAL A 162 14.90 -7.33 7.19
N ARG A 163 15.39 -6.17 7.67
CA ARG A 163 15.95 -6.02 9.03
C ARG A 163 14.92 -6.16 10.18
N PRO A 164 13.74 -5.51 10.14
CA PRO A 164 12.65 -5.76 11.09
C PRO A 164 12.09 -7.18 11.03
N TYR A 165 11.86 -7.77 9.85
CA TYR A 165 11.40 -9.16 9.80
C TYR A 165 12.35 -10.12 10.55
N ALA A 166 13.65 -9.89 10.45
CA ALA A 166 14.63 -10.60 11.26
C ALA A 166 14.68 -10.18 12.73
N ASN A 167 14.29 -8.96 13.11
CA ASN A 167 14.11 -8.54 14.52
C ASN A 167 12.83 -9.10 15.16
N TRP A 168 11.87 -9.56 14.35
CA TRP A 168 10.56 -10.02 14.81
C TRP A 168 10.44 -11.55 14.76
N LYS A 169 11.43 -12.21 14.17
CA LYS A 169 11.64 -13.66 14.29
C LYS A 169 11.64 -14.05 15.77
N ASP A 170 10.89 -15.09 16.12
CA ASP A 170 10.71 -15.60 17.48
C ASP A 170 9.86 -14.71 18.43
N LEU A 171 9.33 -13.56 18.00
CA LEU A 171 8.41 -12.76 18.84
C LEU A 171 7.09 -13.49 19.09
N ASP A 172 6.60 -14.24 18.11
CA ASP A 172 5.46 -15.13 18.27
C ASP A 172 5.72 -16.15 19.37
N ASN A 173 6.86 -16.82 19.34
CA ASN A 173 7.24 -17.76 20.37
C ASN A 173 7.41 -17.10 21.75
N ILE A 174 8.01 -15.90 21.82
CA ILE A 174 8.14 -15.14 23.08
C ILE A 174 6.76 -14.81 23.65
N TYR A 175 5.85 -14.22 22.86
CA TYR A 175 4.52 -13.86 23.36
C TYR A 175 3.68 -15.08 23.71
N ILE A 176 3.82 -16.18 22.98
CA ILE A 176 3.20 -17.47 23.33
C ILE A 176 3.69 -17.95 24.71
N GLN A 177 5.00 -17.85 25.00
CA GLN A 177 5.54 -18.26 26.30
C GLN A 177 5.11 -17.32 27.42
N ILE A 178 5.18 -16.00 27.20
CA ILE A 178 4.69 -15.01 28.16
C ILE A 178 3.22 -15.28 28.48
N TRP A 179 2.40 -15.50 27.45
CA TRP A 179 0.98 -15.79 27.65
C TRP A 179 0.74 -17.07 28.44
N LYS A 180 1.47 -18.17 28.13
CA LYS A 180 1.38 -19.43 28.90
C LYS A 180 1.73 -19.22 30.37
N GLN A 181 2.77 -18.44 30.68
CA GLN A 181 3.18 -18.15 32.05
C GLN A 181 2.19 -17.24 32.78
N VAL A 182 1.72 -16.18 32.13
CA VAL A 182 0.73 -15.24 32.69
C VAL A 182 -0.61 -15.95 32.96
N THR A 183 -1.05 -16.84 32.07
CA THR A 183 -2.35 -17.52 32.21
C THR A 183 -2.30 -18.76 33.10
N LYS A 184 -1.38 -19.70 32.87
CA LYS A 184 -1.32 -20.96 33.64
C LYS A 184 -0.67 -20.78 35.00
N GLN A 185 0.36 -19.95 35.09
CA GLN A 185 1.15 -19.77 36.31
C GLN A 185 0.75 -18.49 37.09
N LYS A 186 -0.21 -17.72 36.57
CA LYS A 186 -0.70 -16.46 37.16
C LYS A 186 0.39 -15.44 37.46
N MET A 187 1.44 -15.44 36.63
CA MET A 187 2.54 -14.48 36.72
C MET A 187 2.16 -13.13 36.14
N SER A 188 2.82 -12.08 36.59
CA SER A 188 2.81 -10.79 35.88
C SER A 188 3.67 -10.87 34.60
N PHE A 189 3.43 -9.95 33.66
CA PHE A 189 4.22 -9.83 32.42
C PHE A 189 5.73 -9.73 32.68
N THR A 190 6.13 -8.92 33.67
CA THR A 190 7.53 -8.73 34.06
C THR A 190 8.15 -10.01 34.58
N GLN A 191 7.44 -10.73 35.47
CA GLN A 191 7.93 -12.02 36.01
C GLN A 191 8.10 -13.06 34.91
N ALA A 192 7.17 -13.12 33.96
CA ALA A 192 7.29 -14.01 32.81
C ALA A 192 8.52 -13.69 31.94
N LEU A 193 8.76 -12.40 31.65
CA LEU A 193 9.96 -11.97 30.94
C LEU A 193 11.26 -12.30 31.68
N GLU A 194 11.29 -12.11 33.01
CA GLU A 194 12.44 -12.44 33.85
C GLU A 194 12.73 -13.95 33.83
N GLU A 195 11.70 -14.80 33.89
CA GLU A 195 11.86 -16.25 33.78
C GLU A 195 12.40 -16.65 32.41
N ILE A 196 11.80 -16.12 31.33
CA ILE A 196 12.24 -16.36 29.95
C ILE A 196 13.71 -15.94 29.76
N HIS A 197 14.12 -14.81 30.35
CA HIS A 197 15.49 -14.32 30.31
C HIS A 197 16.43 -15.23 31.09
N THR A 198 16.07 -15.59 32.33
CA THR A 198 16.90 -16.40 33.24
C THR A 198 17.10 -17.82 32.73
N THR A 199 16.08 -18.39 32.12
CA THR A 199 16.12 -19.72 31.49
C THR A 199 16.75 -19.70 30.09
N ASN A 200 17.10 -18.52 29.58
CA ASN A 200 17.70 -18.31 28.26
C ASN A 200 16.90 -18.99 27.13
N MET A 201 15.56 -18.95 27.20
CA MET A 201 14.68 -19.61 26.23
C MET A 201 14.82 -19.03 24.81
N PHE A 202 15.17 -17.75 24.69
CA PHE A 202 15.36 -17.06 23.42
C PHE A 202 16.70 -16.30 23.38
N PRO A 203 17.83 -17.02 23.20
CA PRO A 203 19.17 -16.40 23.27
C PRO A 203 19.35 -15.26 22.24
N SER A 204 18.79 -15.42 21.05
CA SER A 204 18.77 -14.41 19.97
C SER A 204 18.07 -13.10 20.37
N ARG A 205 17.28 -13.10 21.46
CA ARG A 205 16.48 -11.97 21.94
C ARG A 205 16.81 -11.52 23.35
N SER A 206 17.84 -12.10 23.97
CA SER A 206 18.22 -11.77 25.35
C SER A 206 18.44 -10.26 25.55
N LEU A 207 19.10 -9.57 24.61
CA LEU A 207 19.30 -8.13 24.70
C LEU A 207 17.99 -7.34 24.73
N LEU A 208 17.05 -7.66 23.83
CA LEU A 208 15.75 -7.00 23.75
C LEU A 208 14.93 -7.24 25.03
N ILE A 209 14.91 -8.49 25.50
CA ILE A 209 14.23 -8.90 26.73
C ILE A 209 14.81 -8.15 27.94
N ASN A 210 16.15 -8.10 28.04
CA ASN A 210 16.84 -7.41 29.13
C ASN A 210 16.56 -5.90 29.13
N LEU A 211 16.53 -5.25 27.96
CA LEU A 211 16.14 -3.84 27.86
C LEU A 211 14.72 -3.59 28.39
N GLN A 212 13.75 -4.46 28.07
CA GLN A 212 12.38 -4.35 28.61
C GLN A 212 12.33 -4.54 30.13
N ILE A 213 13.10 -5.51 30.67
CA ILE A 213 13.21 -5.75 32.12
C ILE A 213 13.79 -4.52 32.83
N GLN A 214 14.79 -3.87 32.21
CA GLN A 214 15.42 -2.64 32.73
C GLN A 214 14.53 -1.39 32.62
N GLY A 215 13.28 -1.54 32.13
CA GLY A 215 12.33 -0.44 32.05
C GLY A 215 12.48 0.45 30.82
N ALA A 216 13.26 0.03 29.81
CA ALA A 216 13.26 0.73 28.53
C ALA A 216 11.84 0.62 27.92
N THR A 217 11.34 1.74 27.37
CA THR A 217 10.14 1.74 26.54
C THR A 217 10.45 1.07 25.22
N CYS A 218 10.45 -0.27 25.21
CA CYS A 218 10.47 -1.05 24.00
C CYS A 218 9.05 -1.57 23.72
N PHE A 219 8.79 -1.92 22.46
CA PHE A 219 7.44 -2.26 22.02
C PHE A 219 6.93 -3.60 22.58
N LEU A 220 7.74 -4.38 23.32
CA LEU A 220 7.35 -5.74 23.75
C LEU A 220 6.04 -5.75 24.56
N SER A 221 5.87 -4.86 25.53
CA SER A 221 4.68 -4.82 26.38
C SER A 221 3.42 -4.33 25.63
N GLU A 222 3.54 -3.29 24.83
CA GLU A 222 2.45 -2.73 24.01
C GLU A 222 1.96 -3.76 22.98
N GLN A 223 2.88 -4.41 22.28
CA GLN A 223 2.58 -5.41 21.27
C GLN A 223 1.97 -6.67 21.90
N PHE A 224 2.48 -7.09 23.06
CA PHE A 224 1.84 -8.14 23.85
C PHE A 224 0.40 -7.77 24.20
N ALA A 225 0.16 -6.56 24.74
CA ALA A 225 -1.19 -6.11 25.08
C ALA A 225 -2.15 -6.13 23.88
N MET A 226 -1.71 -5.69 22.70
CA MET A 226 -2.50 -5.77 21.47
C MET A 226 -2.81 -7.21 21.07
N CYS A 227 -1.86 -8.15 21.22
CA CYS A 227 -2.13 -9.58 20.98
C CYS A 227 -3.19 -10.14 21.93
N MET A 228 -3.29 -9.59 23.15
CA MET A 228 -4.21 -10.05 24.19
C MET A 228 -5.58 -9.38 24.16
N GLU A 229 -5.74 -8.24 23.48
CA GLU A 229 -6.98 -7.44 23.48
C GLU A 229 -8.22 -8.24 23.03
N HIS A 230 -8.03 -9.19 22.12
CA HIS A 230 -9.12 -9.99 21.54
C HIS A 230 -9.16 -11.44 22.05
N ILE A 231 -8.28 -11.81 22.98
CA ILE A 231 -8.28 -13.15 23.58
C ILE A 231 -9.16 -13.14 24.84
N PRO A 232 -10.23 -13.94 24.91
CA PRO A 232 -11.05 -14.03 26.12
C PRO A 232 -10.20 -14.49 27.32
N LYS A 233 -10.40 -13.86 28.49
CA LYS A 233 -9.62 -14.13 29.71
C LYS A 233 -9.66 -15.59 30.20
N ASN A 234 -10.66 -16.37 29.77
CA ASN A 234 -10.93 -17.72 30.24
C ASN A 234 -10.81 -18.79 29.14
N VAL A 235 -10.11 -18.51 28.05
CA VAL A 235 -9.92 -19.49 26.98
C VAL A 235 -8.85 -20.51 27.39
N GLU A 236 -9.08 -21.80 27.12
CA GLU A 236 -8.04 -22.82 27.29
C GLU A 236 -6.97 -22.69 26.20
N VAL A 237 -5.78 -23.22 26.47
CA VAL A 237 -4.68 -23.19 25.50
C VAL A 237 -4.98 -24.16 24.38
N ASP A 238 -5.32 -23.63 23.21
CA ASP A 238 -5.46 -24.40 21.98
C ASP A 238 -4.69 -23.76 20.81
N ASP A 239 -4.70 -24.46 19.69
CA ASP A 239 -4.02 -24.02 18.47
C ASP A 239 -4.64 -22.72 17.89
N GLU A 240 -5.90 -22.39 18.21
CA GLU A 240 -6.57 -21.20 17.70
C GLU A 240 -6.04 -19.92 18.36
N VAL A 241 -5.78 -19.95 19.67
CA VAL A 241 -5.14 -18.83 20.39
C VAL A 241 -3.74 -18.57 19.88
N LEU A 242 -2.97 -19.64 19.63
CA LEU A 242 -1.61 -19.55 19.08
C LEU A 242 -1.64 -18.97 17.65
N GLN A 243 -2.58 -19.41 16.82
CA GLN A 243 -2.80 -18.85 15.49
C GLN A 243 -3.22 -17.38 15.55
N HIS A 244 -4.04 -16.98 16.52
CA HIS A 244 -4.43 -15.58 16.71
C HIS A 244 -3.23 -14.70 17.08
N ILE A 245 -2.42 -15.10 18.08
CA ILE A 245 -1.22 -14.37 18.47
C ILE A 245 -0.27 -14.24 17.28
N SER A 246 -0.03 -15.33 16.56
CA SER A 246 0.79 -15.30 15.36
C SER A 246 0.21 -14.35 14.31
N TYR A 247 -1.10 -14.39 14.04
CA TYR A 247 -1.77 -13.50 13.09
C TYR A 247 -1.63 -12.02 13.46
N VAL A 248 -1.88 -11.66 14.74
CA VAL A 248 -1.80 -10.27 15.22
C VAL A 248 -0.37 -9.75 15.06
N ILE A 249 0.64 -10.52 15.46
CA ILE A 249 2.05 -10.17 15.25
C ILE A 249 2.33 -9.98 13.77
N HIS A 250 1.99 -10.96 12.92
CA HIS A 250 2.19 -10.85 11.48
C HIS A 250 1.54 -9.61 10.89
N LYS A 251 0.35 -9.21 11.36
CA LYS A 251 -0.33 -7.98 10.96
C LYS A 251 0.44 -6.73 11.41
N LEU A 252 0.98 -6.74 12.63
CA LEU A 252 1.79 -5.66 13.19
C LEU A 252 3.14 -5.52 12.46
N VAL A 253 3.76 -6.64 12.03
CA VAL A 253 5.02 -6.66 11.27
C VAL A 253 4.81 -6.14 9.86
N LYS A 254 3.65 -6.44 9.28
CA LYS A 254 3.36 -6.24 7.86
C LYS A 254 2.90 -4.81 7.58
N VAL A 255 3.78 -3.86 7.83
CA VAL A 255 3.58 -2.46 7.42
C VAL A 255 3.73 -2.37 5.90
N LYS A 256 2.76 -1.77 5.22
CA LYS A 256 2.79 -1.62 3.76
C LYS A 256 3.83 -0.57 3.35
N THR A 257 4.64 -0.91 2.35
CA THR A 257 5.66 -0.05 1.70
C THR A 257 5.12 0.68 0.49
N TYR A 258 5.97 1.48 -0.18
CA TYR A 258 5.58 2.17 -1.39
C TYR A 258 5.19 1.20 -2.51
N VAL A 259 5.84 0.04 -2.66
CA VAL A 259 5.45 -0.96 -3.67
C VAL A 259 4.03 -1.49 -3.46
N HIS A 260 3.56 -1.58 -2.22
CA HIS A 260 2.16 -1.94 -1.95
C HIS A 260 1.19 -0.85 -2.43
N ASN A 261 1.56 0.42 -2.22
CA ASN A 261 0.79 1.56 -2.70
C ASN A 261 0.74 1.58 -4.24
N VAL A 262 1.89 1.42 -4.89
CA VAL A 262 2.01 1.37 -6.35
C VAL A 262 1.20 0.22 -6.94
N ARG A 263 1.30 -1.00 -6.38
CA ARG A 263 0.47 -2.14 -6.82
C ARG A 263 -1.02 -1.87 -6.69
N LYS A 264 -1.43 -1.18 -5.62
CA LYS A 264 -2.84 -0.77 -5.45
C LYS A 264 -3.24 0.23 -6.53
N LYS A 265 -2.40 1.25 -6.78
CA LYS A 265 -2.64 2.27 -7.82
C LYS A 265 -2.71 1.67 -9.22
N LEU A 266 -1.80 0.76 -9.58
CA LEU A 266 -1.83 0.03 -10.86
C LEU A 266 -3.14 -0.74 -11.06
N LYS A 267 -3.62 -1.46 -10.03
CA LYS A 267 -4.92 -2.16 -10.09
C LYS A 267 -6.09 -1.20 -10.32
N ILE A 268 -6.07 -0.04 -9.68
CA ILE A 268 -7.07 1.00 -9.89
C ILE A 268 -6.97 1.53 -11.33
N GLY A 269 -5.76 1.87 -11.80
CA GLY A 269 -5.52 2.34 -13.16
C GLY A 269 -6.00 1.34 -14.23
N GLN A 270 -5.74 0.05 -14.05
CA GLN A 270 -6.23 -1.02 -14.92
C GLN A 270 -7.76 -1.10 -14.93
N ARG A 271 -8.39 -1.06 -13.76
CA ARG A 271 -9.86 -1.09 -13.63
C ARG A 271 -10.53 0.12 -14.31
N LEU A 272 -9.88 1.27 -14.25
CA LEU A 272 -10.31 2.51 -14.89
C LEU A 272 -9.81 2.64 -16.34
N GLN A 273 -9.11 1.63 -16.86
CA GLN A 273 -8.57 1.58 -18.22
C GLN A 273 -7.63 2.75 -18.57
N MET A 274 -6.83 3.21 -17.60
CA MET A 274 -5.87 4.31 -17.72
C MET A 274 -4.48 3.85 -18.17
N THR A 275 -4.40 2.80 -18.97
CA THR A 275 -3.14 2.24 -19.47
C THR A 275 -2.57 3.05 -20.64
N PRO A 276 -1.24 3.08 -20.83
CA PRO A 276 -0.55 3.88 -21.87
C PRO A 276 -1.07 3.72 -23.30
N ASN A 277 -1.69 2.58 -23.61
CA ASN A 277 -2.17 2.24 -24.95
C ASN A 277 -3.56 2.82 -25.31
N ARG A 278 -4.17 3.66 -24.48
CA ARG A 278 -5.39 4.40 -24.86
C ARG A 278 -5.07 5.69 -25.62
N LYS A 279 -4.31 5.58 -26.72
CA LYS A 279 -4.38 6.61 -27.77
C LYS A 279 -5.67 6.36 -28.57
N GLY A 280 -6.69 7.16 -28.30
CA GLY A 280 -7.84 7.32 -29.19
C GLY A 280 -9.06 6.45 -28.89
N THR A 281 -9.90 6.91 -27.97
CA THR A 281 -11.36 6.88 -28.19
C THR A 281 -11.92 8.10 -27.48
N LEU A 282 -11.92 9.22 -28.21
CA LEU A 282 -12.91 10.26 -28.01
C LEU A 282 -14.26 9.58 -28.26
N HIS A 283 -15.03 9.31 -27.21
CA HIS A 283 -16.47 9.27 -27.38
C HIS A 283 -16.90 10.71 -27.63
N GLY A 284 -16.99 11.09 -28.90
CA GLY A 284 -17.81 12.21 -29.31
C GLY A 284 -19.27 11.93 -28.93
N PRO A 285 -20.07 12.97 -28.63
CA PRO A 285 -21.46 12.79 -28.26
C PRO A 285 -22.23 12.14 -29.40
N ILE A 286 -23.08 11.20 -29.02
CA ILE A 286 -24.16 10.65 -29.83
C ILE A 286 -25.12 11.80 -30.10
N GLU A 287 -25.17 12.30 -31.33
CA GLU A 287 -26.36 13.00 -31.82
C GLU A 287 -27.03 12.12 -32.88
N ASP A 288 -28.19 11.61 -32.48
CA ASP A 288 -29.17 10.97 -33.31
C ASP A 288 -29.69 11.92 -34.41
N GLN A 289 -29.94 11.32 -35.57
CA GLN A 289 -31.08 11.56 -36.46
C GLN A 289 -31.60 13.01 -36.57
N VAL A 290 -31.23 13.68 -37.66
CA VAL A 290 -32.17 14.55 -38.38
C VAL A 290 -32.17 14.15 -39.85
N GLN A 291 -33.24 13.46 -40.25
CA GLN A 291 -33.67 13.43 -41.64
C GLN A 291 -34.04 14.87 -42.06
N PHE A 292 -33.42 15.37 -43.13
CA PHE A 292 -34.12 16.24 -44.06
C PHE A 292 -33.67 15.94 -45.49
N SER A 293 -34.66 15.62 -46.31
CA SER A 293 -34.57 15.19 -47.69
C SER A 293 -34.59 16.37 -48.67
N MET A 294 -33.92 16.14 -49.80
CA MET A 294 -34.08 16.71 -51.14
C MET A 294 -33.38 18.03 -51.49
N GLY A 295 -32.57 17.95 -52.55
CA GLY A 295 -32.01 19.08 -53.29
C GLY A 295 -30.99 18.63 -54.33
N VAL A 296 -31.46 17.98 -55.39
CA VAL A 296 -30.70 17.68 -56.62
C VAL A 296 -30.05 18.96 -57.18
N LEU A 297 -28.77 18.90 -57.57
CA LEU A 297 -28.23 19.39 -58.86
C LEU A 297 -26.69 19.40 -58.91
N GLY A 298 -26.13 18.75 -59.93
CA GLY A 298 -24.98 19.28 -60.68
C GLY A 298 -23.55 18.88 -60.25
N ARG A 299 -23.01 17.82 -60.88
CA ARG A 299 -21.61 17.83 -61.37
C ARG A 299 -21.54 18.76 -62.60
N PRO A 300 -20.42 19.46 -62.88
CA PRO A 300 -19.18 18.89 -63.45
C PRO A 300 -17.91 19.40 -62.73
N ALA A 301 -16.84 18.63 -62.55
CA ALA A 301 -15.82 18.18 -63.51
C ALA A 301 -14.77 19.25 -63.92
N VAL A 302 -13.50 18.90 -63.64
CA VAL A 302 -12.25 19.23 -64.37
C VAL A 302 -11.45 20.50 -63.97
N LEU A 303 -10.16 20.21 -63.72
CA LEU A 303 -8.93 21.03 -63.54
C LEU A 303 -8.74 21.73 -62.18
#